data_AF-W7CU98-F1
#
_entry.id   AF-W7CU98-F1
#
_cell.length_a   1.000
_cell.length_b   1.000
_cell.length_c   1.000
_cell.angle_alpha   90.00
_cell.angle_beta   90.00
_cell.angle_gamma   90.00
#
_symmetry.space_group_name_H-M   'P 1'
#
loop_
_entity.id
_entity.type
_entity.pdbx_description
1 polymer ?
#
loop_
_entity_poly.entity_id
_entity_poly.type
_entity_poly.pdbx_seq_one_letter_code
_entity_poly.pdbx_strand_id
1 'polypeptide(L)'
;MVEQSKTDAAVTEPLYVKGNVVTTIFHNATNLFSVLRLEVKDSNVEWEDREIVVTGYLPQLSPEERYHLEGTVSEHPKYGRQFQVTTFKKELPATKAGVASYLSSDMFKGVGKKTAEKIVDVLGNDAISRILQDATVLDQVPKLTAKLKKTLAQTLQENEGLELVMIKLNEMGFGPQLAMRIFQTYQQKNARSD
;
A
#
# COMPACT_ATOMS: atom_id res chain seq x y z
N MET A 1 10.86 6.36 -49.81
CA MET A 1 11.57 5.09 -49.51
C MET A 1 12.76 5.45 -48.63
N VAL A 2 12.90 5.01 -47.38
CA VAL A 2 12.13 4.11 -46.51
C VAL A 2 12.38 4.54 -45.06
N GLU A 3 11.27 4.69 -44.35
CA GLU A 3 10.95 4.47 -42.93
C GLU A 3 11.92 4.85 -41.80
N GLN A 4 11.36 5.73 -40.96
CA GLN A 4 11.63 5.89 -39.54
C GLN A 4 11.29 4.61 -38.78
N SER A 5 12.10 4.22 -37.81
CA SER A 5 11.70 3.28 -36.76
C SER A 5 11.92 3.93 -35.40
N LYS A 6 10.81 4.45 -34.86
CA LYS A 6 10.61 4.76 -33.45
C LYS A 6 10.85 3.48 -32.64
N THR A 7 11.71 3.55 -31.63
CA THR A 7 11.77 2.53 -30.59
C THR A 7 10.59 2.74 -29.66
N ASP A 8 9.53 1.95 -29.86
CA ASP A 8 8.49 1.75 -28.84
C ASP A 8 9.15 1.03 -27.65
N ALA A 9 9.34 1.73 -26.54
CA ALA A 9 9.56 1.09 -25.26
C ALA A 9 8.25 0.41 -24.88
N ALA A 10 8.15 -0.90 -25.10
CA ALA A 10 7.06 -1.71 -24.59
C ALA A 10 7.00 -1.51 -23.07
N VAL A 11 5.91 -0.91 -22.58
CA VAL A 11 5.62 -0.81 -21.16
C VAL A 11 5.25 -2.21 -20.69
N THR A 12 6.25 -2.99 -20.28
CA THR A 12 6.02 -4.28 -19.63
C THR A 12 5.35 -4.00 -18.29
N GLU A 13 4.13 -4.51 -18.08
CA GLU A 13 3.48 -4.42 -16.76
C GLU A 13 4.41 -4.98 -15.67
N PRO A 14 4.52 -4.33 -14.51
CA PRO A 14 5.35 -4.84 -13.43
C PRO A 14 4.84 -6.20 -12.95
N LEU A 15 5.77 -7.08 -12.58
CA LEU A 15 5.40 -8.35 -11.97
C LEU A 15 4.79 -8.08 -10.59
N TYR A 16 3.66 -8.73 -10.30
CA TYR A 16 2.95 -8.59 -9.05
C TYR A 16 2.47 -9.91 -8.47
N VAL A 17 2.32 -9.91 -7.15
CA VAL A 17 1.66 -10.96 -6.38
C VAL A 17 0.74 -10.32 -5.36
N LYS A 18 -0.51 -10.79 -5.30
CA LYS A 18 -1.49 -10.41 -4.28
C LYS A 18 -1.76 -11.57 -3.36
N GLY A 19 -1.84 -11.29 -2.07
CA GLY A 19 -2.00 -12.36 -1.09
C GLY A 19 -2.04 -11.91 0.35
N ASN A 20 -2.17 -12.89 1.23
CA ASN A 20 -2.15 -12.71 2.68
C ASN A 20 -0.81 -13.24 3.22
N VAL A 21 -0.29 -12.59 4.27
CA VAL A 21 0.94 -13.05 4.92
C VAL A 21 0.63 -14.30 5.72
N VAL A 22 1.29 -15.42 5.39
CA VAL A 22 1.19 -16.67 6.15
C VAL A 22 2.11 -16.61 7.36
N THR A 23 3.37 -16.24 7.12
CA THR A 23 4.37 -16.09 8.19
C THR A 23 5.48 -15.13 7.79
N THR A 24 6.00 -14.40 8.77
CA THR A 24 7.24 -13.63 8.65
C THR A 24 8.39 -14.52 9.12
N ILE A 25 9.23 -14.97 8.19
CA ILE A 25 10.38 -15.84 8.46
C ILE A 25 11.50 -15.04 9.13
N PHE A 26 11.71 -13.81 8.67
CA PHE A 26 12.70 -12.89 9.20
C PHE A 26 12.23 -11.46 9.06
N HIS A 27 12.49 -10.63 10.08
CA HIS A 27 12.28 -9.19 10.02
C HIS A 27 13.36 -8.47 10.82
N ASN A 28 13.99 -7.47 10.21
CA ASN A 28 14.92 -6.59 10.88
C ASN A 28 14.26 -5.22 11.10
N ALA A 29 13.90 -4.88 12.33
CA ALA A 29 13.22 -3.62 12.64
C ALA A 29 14.07 -2.35 12.33
N THR A 30 15.39 -2.48 12.27
CA THR A 30 16.32 -1.36 12.06
C THR A 30 16.44 -0.95 10.60
N ASN A 31 16.52 -1.92 9.67
CA ASN A 31 16.61 -1.63 8.25
C ASN A 31 15.39 -2.06 7.44
N LEU A 32 14.40 -2.67 8.10
CA LEU A 32 13.15 -3.20 7.56
C LEU A 32 13.31 -4.26 6.48
N PHE A 33 14.47 -4.92 6.42
CA PHE A 33 14.63 -6.10 5.59
C PHE A 33 13.77 -7.23 6.16
N SER A 34 12.92 -7.78 5.29
CA SER A 34 11.93 -8.79 5.62
C SER A 34 12.02 -9.97 4.66
N VAL A 35 11.81 -11.17 5.21
CA VAL A 35 11.59 -12.41 4.48
C VAL A 35 10.27 -12.97 4.98
N LEU A 36 9.29 -13.11 4.11
CA LEU A 36 7.97 -13.60 4.47
C LEU A 36 7.45 -14.62 3.46
N ARG A 37 6.48 -15.40 3.90
CA ARG A 37 5.72 -16.35 3.09
C ARG A 37 4.35 -15.75 2.85
N LEU A 38 3.99 -15.57 1.58
CA LEU A 38 2.72 -15.02 1.16
C LEU A 38 1.88 -16.10 0.50
N GLU A 39 0.64 -16.29 0.93
CA GLU A 39 -0.33 -17.13 0.23
C GLU A 39 -0.89 -16.35 -0.96
N VAL A 40 -0.65 -16.84 -2.17
CA VAL A 40 -1.03 -16.16 -3.41
C VAL A 40 -2.52 -16.32 -3.66
N LYS A 41 -3.21 -15.20 -3.88
CA LYS A 41 -4.62 -15.14 -4.29
C LYS A 41 -4.78 -14.73 -5.76
N ASP A 42 -3.85 -13.92 -6.27
CA ASP A 42 -3.83 -13.43 -7.65
C ASP A 42 -2.39 -12.99 -8.00
N SER A 43 -1.89 -13.28 -9.21
CA SER A 43 -0.54 -12.91 -9.63
C SER A 43 -0.36 -13.03 -11.14
N ASN A 44 0.53 -12.22 -11.72
CA ASN A 44 1.03 -12.40 -13.10
C ASN A 44 2.42 -13.07 -13.14
N VAL A 45 2.92 -13.53 -11.99
CA VAL A 45 4.16 -14.30 -11.86
C VAL A 45 3.86 -15.78 -12.02
N GLU A 46 4.56 -16.47 -12.92
CA GLU A 46 4.51 -17.93 -12.99
C GLU A 46 5.14 -18.52 -11.73
N TRP A 47 4.34 -19.13 -10.84
CA TRP A 47 4.81 -19.78 -9.61
C TRP A 47 4.04 -21.08 -9.41
N GLU A 48 4.74 -22.19 -9.16
CA GLU A 48 4.11 -23.52 -9.07
C GLU A 48 3.34 -23.71 -7.75
N ASP A 49 3.86 -23.14 -6.67
CA ASP A 49 3.29 -23.25 -5.33
C ASP A 49 2.20 -22.21 -5.06
N ARG A 50 1.27 -22.54 -4.15
CA ARG A 50 0.28 -21.58 -3.63
C ARG A 50 0.89 -20.52 -2.72
N GLU A 51 2.13 -20.73 -2.29
CA GLU A 51 2.86 -19.82 -1.42
C GLU A 51 4.17 -19.39 -2.07
N ILE A 52 4.49 -18.12 -1.91
CA ILE A 52 5.72 -17.53 -2.43
C ILE A 52 6.57 -16.96 -1.31
N VAL A 53 7.90 -17.11 -1.44
CA VAL A 53 8.85 -16.44 -0.55
C VAL A 53 9.09 -15.04 -1.08
N VAL A 54 8.72 -14.04 -0.29
CA VAL A 54 8.92 -12.62 -0.60
C VAL A 54 10.09 -12.08 0.21
N THR A 55 10.97 -11.34 -0.46
CA THR A 55 12.10 -10.64 0.18
C THR A 55 12.11 -9.16 -0.19
N GLY A 56 12.44 -8.29 0.75
CA GLY A 56 12.59 -6.86 0.45
C GLY A 56 12.50 -5.98 1.69
N TYR A 57 12.40 -4.67 1.46
CA TYR A 57 12.32 -3.67 2.53
C TYR A 57 10.85 -3.37 2.83
N LEU A 58 10.29 -4.07 3.81
CA LEU A 58 8.88 -4.02 4.17
C LEU A 58 8.75 -3.78 5.69
N PRO A 59 7.74 -3.01 6.13
CA PRO A 59 7.35 -3.03 7.54
C PRO A 59 6.84 -4.42 7.91
N GLN A 60 6.58 -4.63 9.19
CA GLN A 60 5.86 -5.82 9.62
C GLN A 60 4.43 -5.78 9.06
N LEU A 61 4.15 -6.70 8.13
CA LEU A 61 2.84 -6.85 7.50
C LEU A 61 1.92 -7.71 8.36
N SER A 62 0.63 -7.39 8.38
CA SER A 62 -0.40 -8.09 9.13
C SER A 62 -0.92 -9.32 8.37
N PRO A 63 -1.08 -10.49 9.01
CA PRO A 63 -1.64 -11.68 8.35
C PRO A 63 -3.13 -11.53 8.00
N GLU A 64 -3.85 -10.68 8.74
CA GLU A 64 -5.30 -10.43 8.54
C GLU A 64 -5.58 -9.54 7.32
N GLU A 65 -4.54 -8.93 6.76
CA GLU A 65 -4.64 -7.99 5.65
C GLU A 65 -4.15 -8.64 4.36
N ARG A 66 -4.72 -8.19 3.24
CA ARG A 66 -4.26 -8.58 1.91
C ARG A 66 -3.39 -7.49 1.34
N TYR A 67 -2.29 -7.88 0.72
CA TYR A 67 -1.35 -6.97 0.08
C TYR A 67 -1.21 -7.29 -1.39
N HIS A 68 -0.95 -6.25 -2.18
CA HIS A 68 -0.48 -6.33 -3.54
C HIS A 68 0.99 -5.90 -3.53
N LEU A 69 1.87 -6.80 -3.94
CA LEU A 69 3.31 -6.62 -3.96
C LEU A 69 3.77 -6.56 -5.40
N GLU A 70 4.58 -5.57 -5.76
CA GLU A 70 5.21 -5.48 -7.08
C GLU A 70 6.72 -5.65 -6.93
N GLY A 71 7.36 -6.28 -7.91
CA GLY A 71 8.77 -6.64 -7.77
C GLY A 71 9.31 -7.46 -8.92
N THR A 72 10.36 -8.23 -8.63
CA THR A 72 11.01 -9.12 -9.59
C THR A 72 11.21 -10.50 -9.01
N VAL A 73 11.33 -11.50 -9.87
CA VAL A 73 11.72 -12.85 -9.45
C VAL A 73 13.25 -12.92 -9.42
N SER A 74 13.80 -13.45 -8.33
CA SER A 74 15.22 -13.76 -8.19
C SER A 74 15.41 -15.20 -7.74
N GLU A 75 16.60 -15.76 -7.97
CA GLU A 75 16.93 -17.12 -7.53
C GLU A 75 18.16 -17.06 -6.63
N HIS A 76 18.00 -17.55 -5.40
CA HIS A 76 19.09 -17.61 -4.42
C HIS A 76 19.73 -19.00 -4.41
N PRO A 77 21.06 -19.13 -4.56
CA PRO A 77 21.74 -20.43 -4.70
C PRO A 77 21.45 -21.46 -3.59
N LYS A 78 21.12 -20.97 -2.38
CA LYS A 78 20.82 -21.80 -1.20
C LYS A 78 19.32 -21.93 -0.88
N TYR A 79 18.51 -20.95 -1.27
CA TYR A 79 17.12 -20.83 -0.80
C TYR A 79 16.10 -20.94 -1.93
N GLY A 80 16.57 -21.12 -3.16
CA GLY A 80 15.72 -21.25 -4.35
C GLY A 80 15.12 -19.92 -4.76
N ARG A 81 13.99 -20.02 -5.48
CA ARG A 81 13.28 -18.90 -6.08
C ARG A 81 12.65 -17.99 -5.02
N GLN A 82 12.75 -16.68 -5.22
CA GLN A 82 12.18 -15.65 -4.34
C GLN A 82 11.55 -14.53 -5.17
N PHE A 83 10.58 -13.84 -4.59
CA PHE A 83 10.01 -12.62 -5.13
C PHE A 83 10.59 -11.42 -4.39
N GLN A 84 11.45 -10.68 -5.06
CA GLN A 84 12.07 -9.48 -4.52
C GLN A 84 11.13 -8.29 -4.71
N VAL A 85 10.46 -7.88 -3.64
CA VAL A 85 9.51 -6.77 -3.66
C VAL A 85 10.23 -5.41 -3.73
N THR A 86 9.73 -4.53 -4.58
CA THR A 86 10.21 -3.14 -4.72
C THR A 86 9.20 -2.15 -4.16
N THR A 87 7.91 -2.42 -4.34
CA THR A 87 6.81 -1.64 -3.76
C THR A 87 5.68 -2.56 -3.34
N PHE A 88 4.88 -2.09 -2.39
CA PHE A 88 3.74 -2.83 -1.88
C PHE A 88 2.61 -1.89 -1.54
N LYS A 89 1.40 -2.43 -1.60
CA LYS A 89 0.19 -1.75 -1.17
C LYS A 89 -0.72 -2.68 -0.41
N LYS A 90 -1.41 -2.12 0.57
CA LYS A 90 -2.50 -2.82 1.24
C LYS A 90 -3.73 -2.77 0.34
N GLU A 91 -4.41 -3.89 0.16
CA GLU A 91 -5.68 -3.88 -0.55
C GLU A 91 -6.75 -3.24 0.32
N LEU A 92 -7.17 -2.05 -0.10
CA LEU A 92 -8.30 -1.36 0.49
C LEU A 92 -9.61 -1.99 0.00
N PRO A 93 -10.70 -1.91 0.80
CA PRO A 93 -11.99 -2.41 0.36
C PRO A 93 -12.43 -1.73 -0.95
N ALA A 94 -12.81 -2.51 -1.96
CA ALA A 94 -13.22 -1.99 -3.27
C ALA A 94 -14.75 -1.85 -3.43
N THR A 95 -15.54 -2.26 -2.44
CA THR A 95 -17.01 -2.17 -2.47
C THR A 95 -17.51 -1.00 -1.64
N LYS A 96 -18.59 -0.35 -2.05
CA LYS A 96 -19.20 0.75 -1.27
C LYS A 96 -19.42 0.37 0.20
N ALA A 97 -19.96 -0.83 0.44
CA ALA A 97 -20.21 -1.34 1.78
C ALA A 97 -18.90 -1.54 2.57
N GLY A 98 -17.86 -2.09 1.93
CA GLY A 98 -16.55 -2.28 2.55
C GLY A 98 -15.89 -0.95 2.92
N VAL A 99 -15.92 0.03 2.01
CA VAL A 99 -15.35 1.36 2.24
C VAL A 99 -16.09 2.08 3.36
N ALA A 100 -17.44 2.02 3.37
CA ALA A 100 -18.24 2.62 4.42
C ALA A 100 -17.96 1.96 5.78
N SER A 101 -17.86 0.62 5.82
CA SER A 101 -17.52 -0.12 7.04
C SER A 101 -16.14 0.29 7.56
N TYR A 102 -15.15 0.39 6.67
CA TYR A 102 -13.79 0.79 7.01
C TYR A 102 -13.73 2.20 7.60
N LEU A 103 -14.33 3.19 6.93
CA LEU A 103 -14.37 4.57 7.40
C LEU A 103 -15.18 4.75 8.70
N SER A 104 -16.10 3.84 9.00
CA SER A 104 -16.89 3.86 10.24
C SER A 104 -16.33 3.04 11.40
N SER A 105 -15.15 2.45 11.22
CA SER A 105 -14.51 1.63 12.25
C SER A 105 -13.98 2.49 13.41
N ASP A 106 -13.68 1.83 14.53
CA ASP A 106 -13.26 2.49 15.78
C ASP A 106 -11.97 3.32 15.65
N MET A 107 -11.19 3.12 14.58
CA MET A 107 -10.01 3.93 14.29
C MET A 107 -10.39 5.38 13.92
N PHE A 108 -11.56 5.61 13.32
CA PHE A 108 -12.01 6.93 12.87
C PHE A 108 -12.94 7.58 13.89
N LYS A 109 -12.37 8.13 14.95
CA LYS A 109 -13.13 8.81 16.01
C LYS A 109 -14.05 9.89 15.44
N GLY A 110 -15.35 9.69 15.62
CA GLY A 110 -16.40 10.63 15.18
C GLY A 110 -16.94 10.38 13.77
N VAL A 111 -16.44 9.39 13.03
CA VAL A 111 -17.01 8.96 11.75
C VAL A 111 -17.98 7.81 12.02
N GLY A 112 -19.27 8.12 12.13
CA GLY A 112 -20.31 7.09 12.21
C GLY A 112 -20.68 6.52 10.85
N LYS A 113 -21.38 5.37 10.84
CA LYS A 113 -21.86 4.68 9.63
C LYS A 113 -22.54 5.61 8.61
N LYS A 114 -23.48 6.46 9.06
CA LYS A 114 -24.18 7.43 8.19
C LYS A 114 -23.26 8.47 7.55
N THR A 115 -22.15 8.81 8.21
CA THR A 115 -21.17 9.77 7.68
C THR A 115 -20.25 9.07 6.68
N ALA A 116 -19.80 7.85 7.00
CA ALA A 116 -19.04 7.01 6.09
C ALA A 116 -19.79 6.72 4.78
N GLU A 117 -21.08 6.34 4.87
CA GLU A 117 -21.95 6.13 3.71
C GLU A 117 -21.99 7.38 2.81
N LYS A 118 -22.18 8.58 3.38
CA LYS A 118 -22.18 9.83 2.61
C LYS A 118 -20.86 10.11 1.91
N ILE A 119 -19.72 9.82 2.56
CA ILE A 119 -18.40 10.00 1.96
C ILE A 119 -18.29 9.09 0.73
N VAL A 120 -18.69 7.83 0.86
CA VAL A 120 -18.67 6.85 -0.23
C VAL A 120 -19.67 7.19 -1.34
N ASP A 121 -20.84 7.74 -0.99
CA ASP A 121 -21.84 8.15 -1.97
C ASP A 121 -21.36 9.29 -2.86
N VAL A 122 -20.56 10.22 -2.31
CA VAL A 122 -20.02 11.37 -3.04
C VAL A 122 -18.70 11.02 -3.74
N LEU A 123 -17.79 10.31 -3.08
CA LEU A 123 -16.45 10.05 -3.59
C LEU A 123 -16.32 8.75 -4.38
N GLY A 124 -17.28 7.83 -4.23
CA GLY A 124 -17.29 6.53 -4.88
C GLY A 124 -16.54 5.43 -4.12
N ASN A 125 -16.29 4.32 -4.80
CA ASN A 125 -15.59 3.16 -4.23
C ASN A 125 -14.13 3.49 -3.90
N ASP A 126 -13.52 4.43 -4.62
CA ASP A 126 -12.12 4.83 -4.44
C ASP A 126 -11.96 5.95 -3.40
N ALA A 127 -12.96 6.16 -2.53
CA ALA A 127 -12.97 7.27 -1.57
C ALA A 127 -11.69 7.31 -0.73
N ILE A 128 -11.23 6.18 -0.21
CA ILE A 128 -10.03 6.10 0.62
C ILE A 128 -8.80 6.56 -0.16
N SER A 129 -8.57 6.01 -1.36
CA SER A 129 -7.45 6.37 -2.21
C SER A 129 -7.48 7.85 -2.62
N ARG A 130 -8.66 8.38 -2.94
CA ARG A 130 -8.82 9.81 -3.28
C ARG A 130 -8.46 10.72 -2.11
N ILE A 131 -8.90 10.39 -0.89
CA ILE A 131 -8.61 11.19 0.30
C ILE A 131 -7.11 11.13 0.66
N LEU A 132 -6.49 9.96 0.49
CA LEU A 132 -5.05 9.77 0.70
C LEU A 132 -4.19 10.59 -0.28
N GLN A 133 -4.65 10.72 -1.54
CA GLN A 133 -3.97 11.53 -2.55
C GLN A 133 -4.20 13.03 -2.35
N ASP A 134 -5.45 13.41 -2.07
CA ASP A 134 -5.85 14.80 -1.87
C ASP A 134 -7.00 14.89 -0.85
N ALA A 135 -6.69 15.38 0.36
CA ALA A 135 -7.68 15.53 1.42
C ALA A 135 -8.76 16.59 1.09
N THR A 136 -8.54 17.50 0.14
CA THR A 136 -9.51 18.55 -0.23
C THR A 136 -10.76 17.98 -0.91
N VAL A 137 -10.70 16.75 -1.42
CA VAL A 137 -11.89 16.05 -1.96
C VAL A 137 -13.01 15.91 -0.91
N LEU A 138 -12.66 15.91 0.39
CA LEU A 138 -13.63 15.90 1.49
C LEU A 138 -14.50 17.16 1.54
N ASP A 139 -14.09 18.26 0.90
CA ASP A 139 -14.88 19.50 0.80
C ASP A 139 -16.12 19.34 -0.07
N GLN A 140 -16.12 18.37 -0.97
CA GLN A 140 -17.27 18.04 -1.81
C GLN A 140 -18.37 17.32 -1.00
N VAL A 141 -18.03 16.74 0.14
CA VAL A 141 -18.95 15.93 0.94
C VAL A 141 -19.75 16.82 1.91
N PRO A 142 -21.09 16.85 1.81
CA PRO A 142 -21.91 17.78 2.58
C PRO A 142 -21.93 17.43 4.07
N LYS A 143 -21.97 18.46 4.92
CA LYS A 143 -22.08 18.37 6.39
C LYS A 143 -20.90 17.67 7.10
N LEU A 144 -19.72 17.64 6.48
CA LEU A 144 -18.47 17.30 7.17
C LEU A 144 -17.84 18.53 7.83
N THR A 145 -17.62 18.45 9.14
CA THR A 145 -16.92 19.50 9.89
C THR A 145 -15.43 19.49 9.58
N ALA A 146 -14.77 20.64 9.66
CA ALA A 146 -13.31 20.74 9.42
C ALA A 146 -12.51 19.82 10.37
N LYS A 147 -12.96 19.67 11.63
CA LYS A 147 -12.36 18.74 12.59
C LYS A 147 -12.42 17.30 12.08
N LEU A 148 -13.59 16.87 11.60
CA LEU A 148 -13.78 15.50 11.11
C LEU A 148 -12.96 15.24 9.84
N LYS A 149 -12.89 16.21 8.92
CA LYS A 149 -12.05 16.10 7.71
C LYS A 149 -10.57 15.92 8.07
N LYS A 150 -10.07 16.74 9.00
CA LYS A 150 -8.69 16.65 9.49
C LYS A 150 -8.42 15.30 10.14
N THR A 151 -9.28 14.85 11.05
CA THR A 151 -9.13 13.54 11.71
C THR A 151 -9.12 12.42 10.68
N LEU A 152 -10.05 12.42 9.73
CA LEU A 152 -10.13 11.38 8.71
C LEU A 152 -8.88 11.33 7.83
N ALA A 153 -8.43 12.49 7.32
CA ALA A 153 -7.22 12.58 6.51
C ALA A 153 -5.97 12.14 7.28
N GLN A 154 -5.82 12.59 8.53
CA GLN A 154 -4.69 12.24 9.37
C GLN A 154 -4.67 10.74 9.70
N THR A 155 -5.79 10.17 10.13
CA THR A 155 -5.88 8.73 10.43
C THR A 155 -5.63 7.89 9.17
N LEU A 156 -6.13 8.30 8.01
CA LEU A 156 -5.79 7.61 6.76
C LEU A 156 -4.29 7.70 6.45
N GLN A 157 -3.69 8.87 6.56
CA GLN A 157 -2.26 9.05 6.30
C GLN A 157 -1.39 8.22 7.26
N GLU A 158 -1.78 8.12 8.53
CA GLU A 158 -1.05 7.34 9.54
C GLU A 158 -1.12 5.83 9.27
N ASN A 159 -2.28 5.32 8.83
CA ASN A 159 -2.50 3.88 8.64
C ASN A 159 -2.18 3.38 7.23
N GLU A 160 -2.38 4.23 6.22
CA GLU A 160 -2.36 3.84 4.80
C GLU A 160 -1.39 4.71 3.96
N GLY A 161 -0.78 5.74 4.56
CA GLY A 161 0.09 6.68 3.84
C GLY A 161 1.48 6.14 3.51
N LEU A 162 1.88 4.99 4.06
CA LEU A 162 3.20 4.40 3.83
C LEU A 162 3.43 4.07 2.35
N GLU A 163 2.48 3.42 1.71
CA GLU A 163 2.55 3.09 0.28
C GLU A 163 2.82 4.35 -0.57
N LEU A 164 2.04 5.40 -0.37
CA LEU A 164 2.19 6.64 -1.15
C LEU A 164 3.55 7.30 -0.95
N VAL A 165 4.10 7.23 0.26
CA VAL A 165 5.44 7.72 0.55
C VAL A 165 6.48 6.87 -0.20
N MET A 166 6.34 5.55 -0.20
CA MET A 166 7.25 4.64 -0.91
C MET A 166 7.22 4.87 -2.43
N ILE A 167 6.04 5.00 -3.03
CA ILE A 167 5.86 5.29 -4.47
C ILE A 167 6.52 6.62 -4.84
N LYS A 168 6.18 7.70 -4.12
CA LYS A 168 6.76 9.04 -4.39
C LYS A 168 8.28 9.07 -4.24
N LEU A 169 8.81 8.37 -3.23
CA LEU A 169 10.26 8.28 -3.02
C LEU A 169 10.92 7.46 -4.14
N ASN A 170 10.27 6.39 -4.59
CA ASN A 170 10.76 5.61 -5.73
C ASN A 170 10.76 6.41 -7.03
N GLU A 171 9.71 7.19 -7.31
CA GLU A 171 9.63 8.11 -8.46
C GLU A 171 10.74 9.17 -8.44
N MET A 172 11.15 9.62 -7.25
CA MET A 172 12.29 10.54 -7.06
C MET A 172 13.67 9.84 -7.16
N GLY A 173 13.70 8.53 -7.41
CA GLY A 173 14.92 7.74 -7.55
C GLY A 173 15.50 7.20 -6.23
N PHE A 174 14.78 7.30 -5.12
CA PHE A 174 15.20 6.68 -3.86
C PHE A 174 14.87 5.19 -3.88
N GLY A 175 15.89 4.36 -3.62
CA GLY A 175 15.70 2.92 -3.46
C GLY A 175 14.82 2.58 -2.25
N PRO A 176 14.17 1.41 -2.22
CA PRO A 176 13.20 1.01 -1.18
C PRO A 176 13.76 1.11 0.25
N GLN A 177 15.04 0.77 0.43
CA GLN A 177 15.70 0.85 1.74
C GLN A 177 15.79 2.29 2.28
N LEU A 178 16.14 3.24 1.41
CA LEU A 178 16.26 4.64 1.80
C LEU A 178 14.89 5.27 1.99
N ALA A 179 13.94 4.94 1.11
CA ALA A 179 12.55 5.37 1.24
C ALA A 179 11.96 4.97 2.60
N MET A 180 12.23 3.73 3.01
CA MET A 180 11.78 3.19 4.27
C MET A 180 12.44 3.86 5.49
N ARG A 181 13.73 4.19 5.43
CA ARG A 181 14.42 4.96 6.48
C ARG A 181 13.86 6.38 6.63
N ILE A 182 13.53 7.03 5.51
CA ILE A 182 12.91 8.35 5.50
C ILE A 182 11.54 8.28 6.21
N PHE A 183 10.73 7.26 5.88
CA PHE A 183 9.44 7.05 6.53
C PHE A 183 9.55 6.81 8.04
N GLN A 184 10.46 5.91 8.49
CA GLN A 184 10.67 5.66 9.92
C GLN A 184 11.05 6.93 10.68
N THR A 185 11.92 7.76 10.10
CA THR A 185 12.36 9.02 10.70
C THR A 185 11.20 10.01 10.82
N TYR A 186 10.32 10.07 9.81
CA TYR A 186 9.12 10.91 9.81
C TYR A 186 8.13 10.47 10.90
N GLN A 187 7.83 9.17 10.99
CA GLN A 187 6.93 8.63 12.02
C GLN A 187 7.46 8.86 13.44
N GLN A 188 8.76 8.66 13.67
CA GLN A 188 9.36 8.91 14.99
C GLN A 188 9.28 10.37 15.44
N LYS A 189 9.34 11.33 14.51
CA LYS A 189 9.16 12.75 14.83
C LYS A 189 7.72 13.07 15.18
N ASN A 190 6.76 12.53 14.42
CA ASN A 190 5.34 12.75 14.69
C ASN A 190 4.89 12.11 16.01
N ALA A 191 5.38 10.91 16.34
CA ALA A 191 5.06 10.22 17.59
C ALA A 191 5.63 10.89 18.86
N ARG A 192 6.55 11.86 18.71
CA ARG A 192 7.13 12.65 19.82
C ARG A 192 6.49 14.03 20.00
N SER A 193 5.43 14.33 19.24
CA SER A 193 4.79 15.65 19.24
C SER A 193 3.50 15.75 20.07
N ASP A 194 3.17 14.70 20.83
CA ASP A 194 2.13 14.67 21.88
C ASP A 194 2.78 14.72 23.28
#